data_AF-A0A820RDF9-F1
#
_entry.id   AF-A0A820RDF9-F1
#
_cell.length_a   1.000
_cell.length_b   1.000
_cell.length_c   1.000
_cell.angle_alpha   90.00
_cell.angle_beta   90.00
_cell.angle_gamma   90.00
#
_symmetry.space_group_name_H-M   'P 1'
#
loop_
_entity.id
_entity.type
_entity.pdbx_description
1 polymer ?
#
loop_
_entity_poly.entity_id
_entity_poly.type
_entity_poly.pdbx_seq_one_letter_code
_entity_poly.pdbx_strand_id
1 'polypeptide(L)'
;NWFVINTVLISSLYGLDHVEPIHILNVLCKLRWYGGHVLFMASRCFLIAACVDRWALCSQNIKIRSFSQAKIALRVVSFIIIGSILVPIPLLFFFDNSSGRCAINPSYNLAYTSFSLTLIGILPPSLMILFTFLAR
;
A
#
# COMPACT_ATOMS: atom_id res chain seq x y z
N ASN A 1 7.92 6.05 -0.27
CA ASN A 1 8.47 5.66 1.05
C ASN A 1 9.10 6.79 1.84
N TRP A 2 9.93 7.65 1.24
CA TRP A 2 10.60 8.75 1.96
C TRP A 2 9.63 9.69 2.71
N PHE A 3 8.49 10.04 2.12
CA PHE A 3 7.47 10.89 2.77
C PHE A 3 6.85 10.22 4.01
N VAL A 4 6.47 8.94 3.90
CA VAL A 4 5.90 8.17 5.02
C VAL A 4 6.92 8.02 6.15
N ILE A 5 8.17 7.69 5.83
CA ILE A 5 9.27 7.56 6.81
C ILE A 5 9.49 8.88 7.55
N ASN A 6 9.54 10.01 6.84
CA ASN A 6 9.71 11.32 7.48
C ASN A 6 8.51 11.71 8.35
N THR A 7 7.28 11.48 7.90
CA THR A 7 6.09 11.78 8.71
C THR A 7 6.01 10.92 9.97
N VAL A 8 6.45 9.66 9.92
CA VAL A 8 6.54 8.80 11.11
C VAL A 8 7.60 9.31 12.07
N LEU A 9 8.80 9.64 11.58
CA LEU A 9 9.91 10.16 12.38
C LEU A 9 9.54 11.47 13.10
N ILE A 10 8.92 12.40 12.38
CA ILE A 10 8.47 13.69 12.94
C ILE A 10 7.41 13.47 14.03
N SER A 11 6.50 12.52 13.83
CA SER A 11 5.50 12.18 14.86
C SER A 11 6.19 11.62 16.10
N SER A 12 7.08 10.64 15.92
CA SER A 12 7.80 9.99 17.03
C SER A 12 8.70 10.94 17.82
N LEU A 13 9.31 11.93 17.19
CA LEU A 13 10.07 12.99 17.87
C LEU A 13 9.16 13.94 18.65
N TYR A 14 7.98 14.27 18.11
CA TYR A 14 6.99 15.11 18.79
C TYR A 14 6.32 14.39 19.98
N GLY A 15 6.15 13.08 19.88
CA GLY A 15 5.62 12.21 20.93
C GLY A 15 6.55 12.00 22.15
N LEU A 16 7.80 12.48 22.09
CA LEU A 16 8.73 12.40 23.23
C LEU A 16 8.35 13.37 24.35
N ASP A 17 7.90 14.58 23.99
CA ASP A 17 7.59 15.66 24.95
C ASP A 17 6.09 15.88 25.16
N HIS A 18 5.24 15.34 24.27
CA HIS A 18 3.80 15.58 24.28
C HIS A 18 3.03 14.30 23.96
N VAL A 19 1.85 14.10 24.56
CA VAL A 19 0.95 13.00 24.17
C VAL A 19 0.53 13.22 22.73
N GLU A 20 0.90 12.30 21.82
CA GLU A 20 0.57 12.43 20.41
C GLU A 20 -0.95 12.54 20.21
N PRO A 21 -1.45 13.53 19.43
CA PRO A 21 -2.88 13.70 19.19
C PRO A 21 -3.51 12.51 18.46
N ILE A 22 -2.69 11.63 17.86
CA ILE A 22 -3.09 10.34 17.27
C ILE A 22 -3.73 9.40 18.31
N HIS A 23 -3.33 9.51 19.57
CA HIS A 23 -3.85 8.72 20.69
C HIS A 23 -5.00 9.41 21.43
N ILE A 24 -5.49 10.53 20.91
CA ILE A 24 -6.59 11.30 21.50
C ILE A 24 -7.74 11.40 20.50
N LEU A 25 -7.43 11.76 19.24
CA LEU A 25 -8.42 11.90 18.18
C LEU A 25 -8.55 10.61 17.36
N ASN A 26 -9.72 9.95 17.47
CA ASN A 26 -10.03 8.75 16.70
C ASN A 26 -9.94 8.97 15.17
N VAL A 27 -10.32 10.17 14.71
CA VAL A 27 -10.27 10.55 13.29
C VAL A 27 -8.82 10.56 12.77
N LEU A 28 -7.86 11.11 13.53
CA LEU A 28 -6.45 11.16 13.13
C LEU A 28 -5.80 9.77 13.14
N CYS A 29 -6.14 8.95 14.14
CA CYS A 29 -5.74 7.55 14.20
C CYS A 29 -6.14 6.80 12.93
N LYS A 30 -7.42 6.85 12.57
CA LYS A 30 -7.96 6.18 11.38
C LYS A 30 -7.34 6.70 10.09
N LEU A 31 -7.25 8.03 9.95
CA LEU A 31 -6.70 8.66 8.74
C LEU A 31 -5.23 8.29 8.51
N ARG A 32 -4.42 8.26 9.58
CA ARG A 32 -3.00 7.90 9.47
C ARG A 32 -2.82 6.46 9.00
N TRP A 33 -3.50 5.51 9.63
CA TRP A 33 -3.40 4.10 9.25
C TRP A 33 -3.97 3.86 7.87
N TYR A 34 -5.17 4.36 7.59
CA TYR A 34 -5.79 4.22 6.28
C TYR A 34 -4.92 4.85 5.17
N GLY A 35 -4.52 6.11 5.33
CA GLY A 35 -3.68 6.82 4.35
C GLY A 35 -2.32 6.14 4.15
N GLY A 36 -1.71 5.65 5.24
CA GLY A 36 -0.48 4.86 5.17
C GLY A 36 -0.67 3.61 4.32
N HIS A 37 -1.74 2.84 4.55
CA HIS A 37 -2.03 1.63 3.77
C HIS A 37 -2.31 1.91 2.30
N VAL A 38 -3.11 2.93 2.00
CA VAL A 38 -3.43 3.33 0.61
C VAL A 38 -2.14 3.68 -0.14
N LEU A 39 -1.29 4.55 0.43
CA LEU A 39 -0.05 4.99 -0.19
C LEU A 39 0.94 3.84 -0.38
N PHE A 40 1.06 2.96 0.62
CA PHE A 40 1.99 1.84 0.57
C PHE A 40 1.55 0.81 -0.46
N MET A 41 0.25 0.49 -0.52
CA MET A 41 -0.33 -0.40 -1.52
C MET A 41 -0.16 0.16 -2.93
N ALA A 42 -0.53 1.44 -3.15
CA ALA A 42 -0.37 2.10 -4.43
C ALA A 42 1.09 2.07 -4.91
N SER A 43 2.04 2.41 -4.03
CA SER A 43 3.47 2.41 -4.38
C SER A 43 3.97 1.05 -4.84
N ARG A 44 3.55 -0.04 -4.19
CA ARG A 44 3.91 -1.41 -4.57
C ARG A 44 3.27 -1.83 -5.88
N CYS A 45 1.98 -1.53 -6.06
CA CYS A 45 1.27 -1.84 -7.30
C CYS A 45 1.89 -1.11 -8.51
N PHE A 46 2.30 0.15 -8.36
CA PHE A 46 3.01 0.88 -9.42
C PHE A 46 4.38 0.27 -9.74
N LEU A 47 5.12 -0.19 -8.73
CA LEU A 47 6.38 -0.90 -8.97
C LEU A 47 6.17 -2.20 -9.75
N ILE A 48 5.18 -3.01 -9.38
CA ILE A 48 4.82 -4.22 -10.13
C ILE A 48 4.43 -3.86 -11.57
N ALA A 49 3.57 -2.85 -11.76
CA ALA A 49 3.16 -2.41 -13.09
C ALA A 49 4.35 -1.95 -13.95
N ALA A 50 5.34 -1.28 -13.34
CA ALA A 50 6.57 -0.90 -14.02
C ALA A 50 7.43 -2.13 -14.41
N CYS A 51 7.53 -3.14 -13.54
CA CYS A 51 8.20 -4.40 -13.88
C CYS A 51 7.50 -5.13 -15.03
N VAL A 52 6.18 -5.18 -15.01
CA VAL A 52 5.36 -5.77 -16.09
C VAL A 52 5.56 -5.02 -17.40
N ASP A 53 5.57 -3.69 -17.37
CA ASP A 53 5.79 -2.86 -18.55
C ASP A 53 7.17 -3.11 -19.17
N ARG A 54 8.22 -3.18 -18.34
CA ARG A 54 9.58 -3.52 -18.80
C ARG A 54 9.66 -4.91 -19.42
N TRP A 55 9.05 -5.91 -18.78
CA TRP A 55 8.95 -7.25 -19.33
C TRP A 55 8.22 -7.27 -20.68
N ALA A 56 7.10 -6.55 -20.79
CA ALA A 56 6.29 -6.51 -22.00
C ALA A 56 7.05 -5.86 -23.18
N LEU A 57 7.87 -4.84 -22.91
CA LEU A 57 8.74 -4.21 -23.91
C LEU A 57 9.85 -5.13 -24.42
N CYS A 58 10.43 -5.97 -23.56
CA CYS A 58 11.46 -6.94 -23.95
C CYS A 58 10.91 -8.16 -24.71
N SER A 59 9.60 -8.38 -24.67
CA SER A 59 8.99 -9.55 -25.30
C SER A 59 9.01 -9.49 -26.83
N GLN A 60 9.37 -10.60 -27.48
CA GLN A 60 9.28 -10.74 -28.94
C GLN A 60 7.84 -10.85 -29.44
N ASN A 61 6.88 -11.12 -28.55
CA ASN A 61 5.48 -11.26 -28.93
C ASN A 61 4.79 -9.89 -29.08
N ILE A 62 4.33 -9.59 -30.29
CA ILE A 62 3.66 -8.33 -30.63
C ILE A 62 2.44 -8.06 -29.75
N LYS A 63 1.68 -9.10 -29.37
CA LYS A 63 0.52 -8.95 -28.49
C LYS A 63 0.92 -8.49 -27.10
N ILE A 64 2.02 -9.01 -26.56
CA ILE A 64 2.52 -8.63 -25.23
C ILE A 64 3.08 -7.21 -25.28
N ARG A 65 3.86 -6.87 -26.31
CA ARG A 65 4.39 -5.51 -26.50
C ARG A 65 3.30 -4.45 -26.66
N SER A 66 2.15 -4.82 -27.23
CA SER A 66 1.00 -3.90 -27.34
C SER A 66 0.40 -3.49 -25.99
N PHE A 67 0.71 -4.22 -24.91
CA PHE A 67 0.27 -3.89 -23.55
C PHE A 67 0.94 -2.61 -23.00
N SER A 68 2.16 -2.28 -23.45
CA SER A 68 2.91 -1.07 -23.07
C SER A 68 2.42 0.22 -23.75
N GLN A 69 1.20 0.24 -24.27
CA GLN A 69 0.60 1.46 -24.83
C GLN A 69 0.12 2.41 -23.73
N ALA A 70 0.32 3.71 -23.93
CA ALA A 70 -0.08 4.75 -22.98
C ALA A 70 -1.57 4.69 -22.59
N LYS A 71 -2.46 4.34 -23.53
CA LYS A 71 -3.90 4.18 -23.25
C LYS A 71 -4.19 3.06 -22.25
N ILE A 72 -3.44 1.94 -22.34
CA ILE A 72 -3.56 0.82 -21.41
C ILE A 72 -2.93 1.20 -20.07
N ALA A 73 -1.76 1.83 -20.08
CA ALA A 73 -1.09 2.31 -18.88
C ALA A 73 -1.99 3.23 -18.03
N LEU A 74 -2.67 4.20 -18.65
CA LEU A 74 -3.62 5.09 -17.95
C LEU A 74 -4.79 4.33 -17.32
N ARG A 75 -5.30 3.31 -18.02
CA ARG A 75 -6.37 2.45 -17.50
C ARG A 75 -5.88 1.63 -16.31
N VAL A 76 -4.68 1.06 -16.39
CA VAL A 76 -4.05 0.31 -15.29
C VAL A 76 -3.79 1.20 -14.08
N VAL A 77 -3.25 2.41 -14.29
CA VAL A 77 -3.04 3.40 -13.21
C VAL A 77 -4.36 3.74 -12.51
N SER A 78 -5.42 3.95 -13.29
CA SER A 78 -6.76 4.22 -12.74
C SER A 78 -7.26 3.07 -11.86
N PHE A 79 -7.13 1.83 -12.34
CA PHE A 79 -7.49 0.65 -11.55
C PHE A 79 -6.64 0.49 -10.29
N ILE A 80 -5.34 0.76 -10.36
CA ILE A 80 -4.44 0.71 -9.20
C ILE A 80 -4.89 1.73 -8.14
N ILE A 81 -5.19 2.97 -8.52
CA ILE A 81 -5.63 4.01 -7.59
C ILE A 81 -6.94 3.61 -6.92
N ILE A 82 -7.94 3.21 -7.71
CA ILE A 82 -9.25 2.79 -7.19
C ILE A 82 -9.10 1.59 -6.24
N GLY A 83 -8.36 0.56 -6.65
CA GLY A 83 -8.11 -0.61 -5.82
C GLY A 83 -7.36 -0.28 -4.53
N SER A 84 -6.37 0.62 -4.60
CA SER A 84 -5.59 1.05 -3.44
C SER A 84 -6.42 1.82 -2.42
N ILE A 85 -7.51 2.49 -2.84
CA ILE A 85 -8.45 3.18 -1.96
C ILE A 85 -9.47 2.20 -1.40
N LEU A 86 -10.05 1.33 -2.23
CA LEU A 86 -11.15 0.44 -1.83
C LEU A 86 -10.71 -0.68 -0.88
N VAL A 87 -9.56 -1.29 -1.14
CA VAL A 87 -9.07 -2.44 -0.38
C VAL A 87 -8.88 -2.14 1.12
N PRO A 88 -8.27 -1.01 1.54
CA PRO A 88 -8.08 -0.70 2.95
C PRO A 88 -9.31 -0.10 3.65
N ILE A 89 -10.49 -0.01 3.02
CA ILE A 89 -11.70 0.53 3.68
C ILE A 89 -12.02 -0.13 5.04
N PRO A 90 -11.90 -1.46 5.23
CA PRO A 90 -12.15 -2.08 6.53
C PRO A 90 -11.31 -1.49 7.67
N LEU A 91 -10.12 -0.95 7.40
CA LEU A 91 -9.28 -0.31 8.43
C LEU A 91 -9.97 0.89 9.09
N LEU A 92 -10.84 1.61 8.37
CA LEU A 92 -11.57 2.76 8.94
C LEU A 92 -12.58 2.35 10.02
N PHE A 93 -13.08 1.12 9.97
CA PHE A 93 -14.06 0.59 10.91
C PHE A 93 -13.41 -0.14 12.09
N PHE A 94 -12.33 -0.88 11.84
CA PHE A 94 -11.71 -1.74 12.84
C PHE A 94 -10.56 -1.11 13.62
N PHE A 95 -10.08 0.08 13.24
CA PHE A 95 -9.18 0.86 14.10
C PHE A 95 -9.97 1.69 15.09
N ASP A 96 -9.53 1.68 16.35
CA ASP A 96 -10.11 2.51 17.39
C ASP A 96 -9.05 2.91 18.42
N ASN A 97 -9.42 3.88 19.26
CA ASN A 97 -8.56 4.45 20.30
C ASN A 97 -9.09 4.20 21.72
N SER A 98 -9.98 3.22 21.89
CA SER A 98 -10.71 2.96 23.13
C SER A 98 -9.82 2.53 24.32
N SER A 99 -8.58 2.08 24.06
CA SER A 99 -7.59 1.68 25.07
C SER A 99 -6.55 2.76 25.39
N GLY A 100 -6.76 4.01 24.94
CA GLY A 100 -5.77 5.09 25.02
C GLY A 100 -4.60 4.91 24.04
N ARG A 101 -4.71 3.94 23.12
CA ARG A 101 -3.79 3.71 22.02
C ARG A 101 -4.57 3.47 20.74
N CYS A 102 -4.03 3.98 19.63
CA CYS A 102 -4.58 3.79 18.31
C CYS A 102 -4.17 2.38 17.83
N ALA A 103 -5.10 1.43 17.92
CA ALA A 103 -4.83 0.02 17.65
C ALA A 103 -5.98 -0.63 16.88
N ILE A 104 -5.66 -1.76 16.24
CA ILE A 104 -6.67 -2.57 15.57
C ILE A 104 -7.49 -3.34 16.59
N ASN A 105 -8.78 -3.49 16.33
CA ASN A 105 -9.66 -4.28 17.17
C ASN A 105 -9.17 -5.75 17.22
N PRO A 106 -9.04 -6.35 18.42
CA PRO A 106 -8.52 -7.71 18.57
C PRO A 106 -9.29 -8.77 17.77
N SER A 107 -10.60 -8.56 17.56
CA SER A 107 -11.44 -9.46 16.75
C SER A 107 -11.03 -9.52 15.27
N TYR A 108 -10.44 -8.45 14.74
CA TYR A 108 -10.04 -8.33 13.33
C TYR A 108 -8.52 -8.45 13.12
N ASN A 109 -7.75 -8.47 14.21
CA ASN A 109 -6.28 -8.43 14.16
C ASN A 109 -5.68 -9.60 13.38
N LEU A 110 -6.19 -10.82 13.58
CA LEU A 110 -5.69 -12.01 12.89
C LEU A 110 -5.92 -11.92 11.38
N ALA A 111 -7.15 -11.62 10.96
CA ALA A 111 -7.51 -11.49 9.54
C ALA A 111 -6.69 -10.40 8.85
N TYR A 112 -6.53 -9.24 9.50
CA TYR A 112 -5.73 -8.14 8.99
C TYR A 112 -4.24 -8.49 8.87
N THR A 113 -3.68 -9.18 9.86
CA THR A 113 -2.26 -9.57 9.86
C THR A 113 -1.98 -10.56 8.73
N SER A 114 -2.83 -11.59 8.57
CA SER A 114 -2.73 -12.55 7.46
C SER A 114 -2.83 -11.86 6.10
N PHE A 115 -3.83 -10.99 5.93
CA PHE A 115 -4.02 -10.21 4.71
C PHE A 115 -2.80 -9.34 4.37
N SER A 116 -2.28 -8.62 5.37
CA SER A 116 -1.15 -7.71 5.21
C SER A 116 0.13 -8.48 4.88
N LEU A 117 0.39 -9.61 5.53
CA LEU A 117 1.55 -10.45 5.22
C LEU A 117 1.49 -10.97 3.78
N THR A 118 0.32 -11.41 3.32
CA THR A 118 0.20 -11.99 1.97
C THR A 118 0.21 -10.91 0.88
N LEU A 119 -0.72 -9.95 0.92
CA LEU A 119 -0.91 -9.00 -0.19
C LEU A 119 0.06 -7.82 -0.14
N ILE A 120 0.52 -7.44 1.05
CA ILE A 120 1.52 -6.39 1.18
C ILE A 120 2.89 -7.05 1.23
N GLY A 121 3.11 -8.05 2.09
CA GLY A 121 4.44 -8.64 2.32
C GLY A 121 4.98 -9.50 1.18
N ILE A 122 4.32 -10.61 0.86
CA ILE A 122 4.87 -11.70 0.03
C ILE A 122 4.58 -11.53 -1.45
N LEU A 123 3.35 -11.17 -1.81
CA LEU A 123 2.89 -11.14 -3.20
C LEU A 123 3.62 -10.06 -4.04
N PRO A 124 3.83 -8.81 -3.57
CA PRO A 124 4.48 -7.80 -4.39
C PRO A 124 5.93 -8.12 -4.73
N PRO A 125 6.80 -8.52 -3.77
CA PRO A 125 8.16 -8.91 -4.10
C PRO A 125 8.24 -10.14 -5.00
N SER A 126 7.39 -11.15 -4.81
CA SER A 126 7.43 -12.35 -5.65
C SER A 126 7.07 -12.04 -7.11
N LEU A 127 6.07 -11.19 -7.35
CA LEU A 127 5.72 -10.71 -8.69
C LEU A 127 6.83 -9.85 -9.30
N MET A 128 7.43 -8.94 -8.52
CA MET A 128 8.55 -8.13 -9.01
C MET A 128 9.74 -9.00 -9.44
N ILE A 129 10.10 -10.00 -8.62
CA ILE A 129 11.17 -10.95 -8.93
C ILE A 129 10.83 -11.74 -10.20
N LEU A 130 9.61 -12.27 -10.29
CA LEU A 130 9.14 -13.04 -11.44
C LEU A 130 9.24 -12.23 -12.75
N PHE A 131 8.67 -11.02 -12.80
CA PHE A 131 8.72 -10.19 -14.01
C PHE A 131 10.13 -9.73 -14.36
N THR A 132 10.99 -9.53 -13.35
CA THR A 132 12.39 -9.21 -13.59
C THR A 132 13.13 -10.39 -14.25
N PHE A 133 12.89 -11.62 -13.80
CA PHE A 133 13.46 -12.81 -14.44
C PHE A 133 12.92 -13.02 -15.86
N LEU A 134 11.63 -12.78 -16.08
CA LEU A 134 11.00 -12.92 -17.39
C LEU A 134 11.44 -11.84 -18.39
N ALA A 135 11.91 -10.69 -17.91
CA ALA A 135 12.38 -9.58 -18.75
C ALA A 135 13.79 -9.79 -19.33
N ARG A 136 14.48 -10.86 -18.92
CA ARG A 136 15.77 -11.29 -19.46
C ARG A 136 15.59 -12.12 -20.72
#